data_AF-A0A0Q6ZDE5-F1
#
_entry.id   AF-A0A0Q6ZDE5-F1
#
_cell.length_a   1.000
_cell.length_b   1.000
_cell.length_c   1.000
_cell.angle_alpha   90.00
_cell.angle_beta   90.00
_cell.angle_gamma   90.00
#
_symmetry.space_group_name_H-M   'P 1'
#
loop_
_entity.id
_entity.type
_entity.pdbx_description
1 polymer ?
#
loop_
_entity_poly.entity_id
_entity_poly.type
_entity_poly.pdbx_seq_one_letter_code
_entity_poly.pdbx_strand_id
1 'polypeptide(L)' 'MQKLVAISPEELHEIADAAEDEAAVLPPCPRRDLMMEQVWRMRRQANLAQWTGVELLPAEVQEKATLPTLW' A
#
# COMPACT_ATOMS: atom_id res chain seq x y z
N MET A 1 -6.71 -19.49 -7.83
CA MET A 1 -5.31 -18.99 -7.89
C MET A 1 -5.40 -17.48 -8.08
N GLN A 2 -5.30 -16.70 -7.01
CA GLN A 2 -5.24 -15.24 -7.13
C GLN A 2 -3.88 -14.90 -7.74
N LYS A 3 -3.92 -14.30 -8.93
CA LYS A 3 -2.72 -13.81 -9.62
C LYS A 3 -2.24 -12.62 -8.80
N LEU A 4 -1.17 -12.78 -8.03
CA LEU A 4 -0.45 -11.67 -7.40
C LEU A 4 0.09 -10.81 -8.55
N VAL A 5 -0.68 -9.81 -8.95
CA VAL A 5 -0.24 -8.81 -9.90
C VAL A 5 0.73 -7.93 -9.12
N ALA A 6 2.02 -8.00 -9.47
CA ALA A 6 2.97 -7.01 -9.01
C ALA A 6 2.50 -5.66 -9.56
N ILE A 7 2.02 -4.79 -8.67
CA ILE A 7 1.63 -3.43 -9.03
C ILE A 7 2.94 -2.67 -9.19
N SER A 8 3.13 -2.07 -10.37
CA SER A 8 4.33 -1.30 -10.64
C SER A 8 4.40 -0.06 -9.74
N PRO A 9 5.59 0.50 -9.50
CA PRO A 9 5.71 1.73 -8.71
C PRO A 9 4.93 2.91 -9.30
N GLU A 10 4.79 2.96 -10.63
CA GLU A 10 4.02 3.98 -11.34
C GLU A 10 2.51 3.84 -11.04
N GLU A 11 1.97 2.63 -11.17
CA GLU A 11 0.57 2.35 -10.82
C GLU A 11 0.27 2.62 -9.33
N LEU A 12 1.23 2.34 -8.42
CA LEU A 12 1.08 2.71 -7.01
C LEU A 12 0.99 4.22 -6.80
N HIS A 13 1.72 5.02 -7.58
CA HIS A 13 1.61 6.48 -7.53
C HIS A 13 0.26 6.94 -8.08
N GLU A 14 -0.21 6.40 -9.20
CA GLU A 14 -1.52 6.75 -9.77
C GLU A 14 -2.67 6.46 -8.80
N ILE A 15 -2.64 5.30 -8.14
CA ILE A 15 -3.65 4.94 -7.13
C ILE A 15 -3.57 5.89 -5.93
N ALA A 16 -2.36 6.25 -5.49
CA ALA A 16 -2.18 7.20 -4.39
C ALA A 16 -2.70 8.60 -4.74
N ASP A 17 -2.48 9.07 -5.96
CA ASP A 17 -2.96 10.37 -6.43
C ASP A 17 -4.49 10.40 -6.52
N ALA A 18 -5.11 9.35 -7.08
CA ALA A 18 -6.57 9.22 -7.12
C ALA A 18 -7.19 9.19 -5.71
N ALA A 19 -6.56 8.47 -4.77
CA ALA A 19 -7.02 8.41 -3.38
C ALA A 19 -6.85 9.75 -2.64
N GLU A 20 -5.83 10.54 -2.97
CA GLU A 20 -5.67 11.91 -2.45
C GLU A 20 -6.76 12.84 -2.99
N ASP A 21 -7.09 12.75 -4.28
CA ASP A 21 -8.17 13.52 -4.89
C ASP A 21 -9.52 13.20 -4.24
N GLU A 22 -9.82 11.91 -4.00
CA GLU A 22 -11.03 11.52 -3.27
C GLU A 22 -11.02 12.03 -1.81
N ALA A 23 -9.88 11.98 -1.14
CA ALA A 23 -9.73 12.49 0.23
C ALA A 23 -9.92 14.00 0.30
N ALA A 24 -9.56 14.75 -0.76
CA ALA A 24 -9.72 16.20 -0.83
C ALA A 24 -11.19 16.63 -0.85
N VAL A 25 -12.09 15.78 -1.36
CA VAL A 25 -13.54 16.01 -1.35
C VAL A 25 -14.15 15.80 0.05
N LEU A 26 -13.47 15.05 0.92
CA LEU A 26 -13.96 14.78 2.27
C LEU A 26 -13.66 15.96 3.24
N PRO A 27 -14.62 16.32 4.12
CA PRO A 27 -14.32 17.21 5.23
C PRO A 27 -13.28 16.57 6.17
N PRO A 28 -12.57 17.35 7.00
CA PRO A 28 -11.69 16.81 8.02
C PRO A 28 -12.46 15.83 8.92
N CYS A 29 -12.14 14.55 8.79
CA CYS A 29 -12.81 13.47 9.50
C CYS A 29 -11.90 12.24 9.57
N PRO A 30 -12.12 11.32 10.52
CA PRO A 30 -11.25 10.15 10.68
C PRO A 30 -11.12 9.28 9.43
N ARG A 31 -12.16 9.25 8.57
CA ARG A 31 -12.11 8.53 7.30
C ARG A 31 -11.12 9.17 6.32
N ARG A 32 -11.11 10.50 6.23
CA ARG A 32 -10.16 11.24 5.41
C ARG A 32 -8.74 11.00 5.90
N ASP A 33 -8.52 11.05 7.21
CA ASP A 33 -7.20 10.85 7.80
C ASP A 33 -6.67 9.44 7.50
N LEU A 34 -7.52 8.42 7.61
CA LEU A 34 -7.18 7.04 7.25
C LEU A 34 -6.86 6.90 5.75
N MET A 35 -7.63 7.53 4.87
CA MET A 35 -7.34 7.54 3.42
C MET A 35 -5.98 8.18 3.14
N MET A 36 -5.72 9.35 3.73
CA MET A 36 -4.43 10.02 3.57
C MET A 36 -3.29 9.13 4.06
N GLU A 37 -3.42 8.46 5.21
CA GLU A 37 -2.40 7.52 5.69
C GLU A 37 -2.08 6.43 4.67
N GLN A 38 -3.09 5.88 3.97
CA GLN A 38 -2.88 4.91 2.89
C GLN A 38 -2.16 5.53 1.69
N VAL A 39 -2.51 6.76 1.29
CA VAL A 39 -1.80 7.53 0.24
C VAL A 39 -0.31 7.63 0.56
N TRP A 40 0.03 8.05 1.79
CA TRP A 40 1.43 8.15 2.24
C TRP A 40 2.14 6.81 2.18
N ARG A 41 1.47 5.73 2.59
CA ARG A 41 2.02 4.37 2.57
C ARG A 41 2.30 3.90 1.14
N MET A 42 1.37 4.10 0.21
CA MET A 42 1.52 3.73 -1.20
C MET A 42 2.68 4.49 -1.85
N ARG A 43 2.76 5.81 -1.67
CA ARG A 43 3.88 6.63 -2.16
C ARG A 43 5.22 6.17 -1.59
N ARG A 44 5.26 5.82 -0.30
CA ARG A 44 6.46 5.29 0.34
C ARG A 44 6.90 3.96 -0.29
N GLN A 45 5.95 3.06 -0.56
CA GLN A 45 6.24 1.78 -1.20
C GLN A 45 6.71 1.97 -2.64
N ALA A 46 6.06 2.83 -3.41
CA ALA A 46 6.48 3.16 -4.77
C ALA A 46 7.91 3.73 -4.81
N ASN A 47 8.19 4.73 -3.97
CA ASN A 47 9.53 5.31 -3.84
C ASN A 47 10.57 4.27 -3.42
N LEU A 48 10.24 3.39 -2.46
CA LEU A 48 11.15 2.32 -2.06
C LEU A 48 11.44 1.39 -3.23
N ALA A 49 10.41 0.95 -3.96
CA ALA A 49 10.54 0.05 -5.10
C ALA A 49 11.37 0.67 -6.24
N GLN A 50 11.17 1.97 -6.53
CA GLN A 50 11.99 2.71 -7.48
C GLN A 50 13.46 2.81 -7.04
N TRP A 51 13.71 3.09 -5.75
CA TRP A 51 15.07 3.24 -5.24
C TRP A 51 15.83 1.93 -5.13
N THR A 52 15.17 0.84 -4.77
CA THR A 52 15.82 -0.46 -4.58
C THR A 52 15.82 -1.32 -5.84
N GLY A 53 15.07 -0.95 -6.88
CA GLY A 53 14.86 -1.80 -8.07
C GLY A 53 14.16 -3.12 -7.74
N VAL A 54 13.55 -3.20 -6.56
CA VAL A 54 12.80 -4.38 -6.08
C VAL A 54 11.33 -4.02 -6.21
N GLU A 55 10.64 -4.66 -7.16
CA GLU A 55 9.18 -4.67 -7.15
C GLU A 55 8.75 -5.27 -5.81
N LEU A 56 8.22 -4.42 -4.93
CA LEU A 56 7.70 -4.83 -3.64
C LEU A 56 6.50 -5.74 -3.89
N LEU A 57 6.76 -7.05 -4.01
CA LEU A 57 5.73 -8.05 -3.85
C LEU A 57 5.01 -7.74 -2.53
N PRO A 58 3.67 -7.62 -2.54
CA PRO A 58 2.92 -7.24 -1.36
C PRO A 58 3.26 -8.23 -0.24
N ALA A 59 3.41 -7.71 0.97
CA ALA A 59 3.96 -8.35 2.15
C ALA A 59 3.18 -9.57 2.70
N GLU A 60 2.44 -10.29 1.85
CA GLU A 60 1.67 -11.49 2.20
C GLU A 60 2.51 -12.78 2.22
N VAL A 61 3.80 -12.72 1.87
CA VAL A 61 4.66 -13.92 1.79
C VAL A 61 5.59 -14.11 3.00
N GLN A 62 5.59 -13.23 4.02
CA GLN A 62 6.52 -13.42 5.16
C GLN A 62 5.99 -13.16 6.57
N GLU A 63 4.69 -13.34 6.80
CA GLU A 63 4.18 -13.60 8.16
C GLU A 63 3.15 -14.75 8.17
N LYS A 64 3.54 -15.86 7.52
CA LYS A 64 3.06 -17.21 7.86
C LYS A 64 4.24 -18.04 8.37
N ALA A 65 5.02 -17.46 9.27
CA ALA A 65 6.01 -18.17 10.06
C ALA A 65 5.56 -18.17 11.52
N THR A 66 4.85 -19.23 11.89
CA THR A 66 4.73 -19.77 13.26
C THR A 66 4.17 -18.85 14.34
N LEU A 67 2.84 -18.80 14.45
CA LEU A 67 2.24 -18.85 15.78
C LEU A 67 2.55 -20.25 16.35
N PRO A 68 3.17 -20.38 17.53
CA PRO A 68 3.30 -21.68 18.16
C PRO A 68 1.90 -22.09 18.62
N THR A 69 1.42 -23.21 18.10
CA THR A 69 0.29 -23.93 18.68
C THR A 69 0.68 -24.39 20.08
N LEU A 70 0.36 -23.60 21.10
CA LEU A 70 0.34 -24.05 22.48
C LEU A 70 -0.80 -23.35 23.23
N TRP A 71 -1.77 -24.21 23.60
CA TRP A 71 -2.97 -24.02 24.45
C TRP A 71 -4.20 -23.42 23.77
#